data_AF-A0AB73AMC1-F1
#
_entry.id   AF-A0AB73AMC1-F1
#
_cell.length_a   1.000
_cell.length_b   1.000
_cell.length_c   1.000
_cell.angle_alpha   90.00
_cell.angle_beta   90.00
_cell.angle_gamma   90.00
#
_symmetry.space_group_name_H-M   'P 1'
#
loop_
_entity.id
_entity.type
_entity.pdbx_description
1 polymer ?
#
loop_
_entity_poly.entity_id
_entity_poly.type
_entity_poly.pdbx_seq_one_letter_code
_entity_poly.pdbx_strand_id
1 'polypeptide(L)'
;MAILEYGIGGNEVKVDTSEAIANIPENRSLIVEQLTADEPVTPEAVKGLSTIEEVFAHFLPNIDVEFENEEGQPVKENFRFSSVADFSVKNI
;
A
#
# COMPACT_ATOMS: atom_id res chain seq x y z
N MET A 1 2.07 32.88 57.60
CA MET A 1 1.93 31.42 57.40
C MET A 1 2.31 31.13 55.97
N ALA A 2 3.46 30.50 55.74
CA ALA A 2 3.83 30.04 54.41
C ALA A 2 3.09 28.74 54.15
N ILE A 3 2.24 28.71 53.12
CA ILE A 3 1.62 27.49 52.64
C ILE A 3 2.70 26.75 51.87
N LEU A 4 3.26 25.70 52.46
CA LEU A 4 4.17 24.80 51.75
C LEU A 4 3.32 23.98 50.77
N GLU A 5 3.33 24.38 49.50
CA GLU A 5 2.80 23.55 48.42
C GLU A 5 3.67 22.30 48.26
N TYR A 6 3.11 21.16 48.66
CA TYR A 6 3.74 19.86 48.47
C TYR A 6 3.52 19.41 47.02
N GLY A 7 4.41 19.83 46.12
CA GLY A 7 4.40 19.42 44.71
C GLY A 7 5.17 18.12 44.52
N ILE A 8 4.49 17.03 44.13
CA ILE A 8 5.16 15.82 43.65
C ILE A 8 5.76 16.15 42.28
N GLY A 9 7.08 16.31 42.23
CA GLY A 9 7.80 16.62 40.99
C GLY A 9 7.72 15.46 40.01
N GLY A 10 6.75 15.51 39.10
CA GLY A 10 6.66 14.65 37.94
C GLY A 10 6.86 15.48 36.68
N ASN A 11 7.85 15.12 35.86
CA ASN A 11 7.96 15.67 34.52
C ASN A 11 6.98 14.88 33.64
N GLU A 12 5.90 15.50 33.18
CA GLU A 12 4.97 14.87 32.24
C GLU A 12 5.69 14.70 30.89
N VAL A 13 6.07 13.46 30.56
CA VAL A 13 6.49 13.13 29.19
C VAL A 13 5.22 13.06 28.37
N LYS A 14 4.93 14.14 27.64
CA LYS A 14 3.86 14.13 26.64
C LYS A 14 4.18 13.04 25.63
N VAL A 15 3.38 11.98 25.64
CA VAL A 15 3.40 11.00 24.55
C VAL A 15 2.82 11.75 23.38
N ASP A 16 3.69 12.19 22.48
CA ASP A 16 3.27 12.78 21.22
C ASP A 16 2.50 11.67 20.48
N THR A 17 1.16 11.75 20.48
CA THR A 17 0.29 10.92 19.63
C THR A 17 0.40 11.38 18.18
N SER A 18 1.62 11.65 17.74
CA SER A 18 1.93 11.66 16.34
C SER A 18 2.16 10.20 16.00
N GLU A 19 1.18 9.56 15.36
CA GLU A 19 1.43 8.42 14.48
C GLU A 19 2.29 8.89 13.28
N ALA A 20 3.34 9.68 13.53
CA ALA A 20 4.43 9.87 12.59
C ALA A 20 4.90 8.47 12.27
N ILE A 21 4.90 8.10 10.98
CA ILE A 21 5.39 6.83 10.46
C ILE A 21 6.73 6.52 11.15
N ALA A 22 6.64 5.78 12.25
CA ALA A 22 7.68 5.81 13.25
C ALA A 22 8.79 4.93 12.73
N ASN A 23 9.94 5.54 12.44
CA ASN A 23 11.19 4.84 12.23
C ASN A 23 11.17 3.81 11.09
N ILE A 24 10.91 4.25 9.85
CA ILE A 24 11.51 3.51 8.73
C ILE A 24 13.02 3.72 8.87
N PRO A 25 13.83 2.67 9.08
CA PRO A 25 15.27 2.84 9.20
C PRO A 25 15.83 3.48 7.92
N GLU A 26 16.88 4.29 8.03
CA GLU A 26 17.47 5.01 6.89
C GLU A 26 17.90 4.10 5.72
N ASN A 27 18.01 2.78 5.98
CA ASN A 27 18.31 1.77 4.99
C ASN A 27 17.08 1.02 4.43
N ARG A 28 15.86 1.55 4.59
CA ARG A 28 14.64 0.97 4.06
C ARG A 28 13.79 2.01 3.34
N SER A 29 13.15 1.58 2.26
CA SER A 29 12.15 2.36 1.54
C SER A 29 10.76 1.82 1.82
N LEU A 30 9.78 2.72 1.95
CA LEU A 30 8.36 2.37 1.94
C LEU A 30 7.75 2.94 0.66
N ILE A 31 7.04 2.10 -0.08
CA ILE A 31 6.25 2.50 -1.25
C ILE A 31 4.80 2.31 -0.86
N VAL A 32 3.97 3.34 -1.04
CA VAL A 32 2.54 3.33 -0.72
C VAL A 32 1.79 3.73 -1.98
N GLU A 33 1.23 2.74 -2.65
CA GLU A 33 0.48 2.91 -3.90
C GLU A 33 -0.62 1.85 -3.98
N GLN A 34 -1.65 2.11 -4.78
CA GLN A 34 -2.65 1.09 -5.11
C GLN A 34 -2.08 0.16 -6.20
N LEU A 35 -1.69 -1.04 -5.82
CA LEU A 35 -1.02 -2.00 -6.71
C LEU A 35 -1.98 -3.00 -7.38
N THR A 36 -3.28 -2.95 -7.05
CA THR A 36 -4.36 -3.80 -7.57
C THR A 36 -5.54 -2.96 -8.01
N ALA A 37 -6.39 -3.48 -8.91
CA ALA A 37 -7.55 -2.72 -9.42
C ALA A 37 -8.50 -2.26 -8.30
N ASP A 38 -8.68 -3.09 -7.28
CA ASP A 38 -9.50 -2.77 -6.10
C ASP A 38 -8.63 -2.44 -4.89
N GLU A 39 -9.14 -1.55 -4.04
CA GLU A 39 -8.52 -1.24 -2.76
C GLU A 39 -8.71 -2.40 -1.77
N PRO A 40 -7.69 -2.73 -0.96
CA PRO A 40 -7.82 -3.77 0.06
C PRO A 40 -8.76 -3.28 1.18
N VAL A 41 -9.58 -4.19 1.71
CA VAL A 41 -10.49 -3.89 2.84
C VAL A 41 -9.74 -3.38 4.07
N THR A 42 -8.51 -3.85 4.26
CA THR A 42 -7.61 -3.41 5.32
C THR A 42 -6.25 -3.07 4.72
N PRO A 43 -5.68 -1.89 5.00
CA PRO A 43 -4.33 -1.56 4.56
C PRO A 43 -3.32 -2.59 5.03
N GLU A 44 -2.50 -3.10 4.11
CA GLU A 44 -1.45 -4.07 4.41
C GLU A 44 -0.07 -3.46 4.20
N ALA A 45 0.81 -3.60 5.20
CA ALA A 45 2.21 -3.20 5.10
C ALA A 45 3.09 -4.44 4.87
N VAL A 46 3.32 -4.74 3.60
CA VAL A 46 4.14 -5.91 3.18
C VAL A 46 5.63 -5.58 3.28
N LYS A 47 6.42 -6.51 3.78
CA LYS A 47 7.88 -6.37 3.93
C LYS A 47 8.59 -7.51 3.21
N GLY A 48 9.82 -7.25 2.76
CA GLY A 48 10.69 -8.27 2.18
C GLY A 48 10.55 -8.46 0.67
N LEU A 49 9.62 -7.75 0.02
CA LEU A 49 9.58 -7.65 -1.45
C LEU A 49 10.75 -6.78 -1.91
N SER A 50 11.73 -7.39 -2.57
CA SER A 50 12.96 -6.74 -3.01
C SER A 50 13.09 -6.71 -4.54
N THR A 51 12.32 -7.53 -5.23
CA THR A 51 12.30 -7.66 -6.69
C THR A 51 10.91 -7.36 -7.26
N ILE A 52 10.85 -7.01 -8.55
CA ILE A 52 9.58 -6.73 -9.23
C ILE A 52 8.74 -8.01 -9.31
N GLU A 53 9.38 -9.14 -9.56
CA GLU A 53 8.76 -10.46 -9.66
C GLU A 53 8.06 -10.86 -8.34
N GLU A 54 8.68 -10.56 -7.20
CA GLU A 54 8.06 -10.78 -5.88
C GLU A 54 6.82 -9.90 -5.67
N VAL A 55 6.84 -8.66 -6.16
CA VAL A 55 5.67 -7.76 -6.11
C VAL A 55 4.52 -8.35 -6.95
N PHE A 56 4.77 -8.76 -8.19
CA PHE A 56 3.74 -9.39 -9.03
C PHE A 56 3.22 -10.70 -8.44
N ALA A 57 4.11 -11.55 -7.92
CA ALA A 57 3.73 -12.82 -7.31
C ALA A 57 2.89 -12.64 -6.02
N HIS A 58 3.11 -11.54 -5.30
CA HIS A 58 2.36 -11.22 -4.08
C HIS A 58 1.00 -10.60 -4.39
N PHE A 59 0.97 -9.54 -5.21
CA PHE A 59 -0.25 -8.76 -5.45
C PHE A 59 -1.16 -9.34 -6.55
N LEU A 60 -0.63 -10.20 -7.43
CA LEU A 60 -1.37 -10.87 -8.52
C LEU A 60 -2.36 -9.93 -9.25
N PRO A 61 -1.87 -8.78 -9.76
CA PRO A 61 -2.73 -7.76 -10.33
C PRO A 61 -3.52 -8.30 -11.53
N ASN A 62 -4.81 -7.96 -11.55
CA ASN A 62 -5.73 -8.27 -12.64
C ASN A 62 -6.81 -7.19 -12.75
N ILE A 63 -7.42 -7.08 -13.92
CA ILE A 63 -8.49 -6.11 -14.19
C ILE A 63 -9.47 -6.66 -15.22
N ASP A 64 -10.77 -6.48 -14.96
CA ASP A 64 -11.83 -6.74 -15.93
C ASP A 64 -12.06 -5.49 -16.79
N VAL A 65 -11.99 -5.67 -18.11
CA VAL A 65 -12.25 -4.60 -19.08
C VAL A 65 -13.39 -5.02 -19.99
N GLU A 66 -14.32 -4.10 -20.22
CA GLU A 66 -15.44 -4.27 -21.15
C GLU A 66 -15.12 -3.58 -22.47
N PHE A 67 -15.05 -4.37 -23.53
CA PHE A 67 -14.85 -3.93 -24.92
C PHE A 67 -16.15 -3.98 -25.70
N GLU A 68 -16.14 -3.37 -26.88
CA GLU A 68 -17.21 -3.47 -27.85
C GLU A 68 -16.70 -4.24 -29.07
N ASN A 69 -17.42 -5.29 -29.49
CA ASN A 69 -17.07 -6.04 -30.71
C ASN A 69 -17.56 -5.32 -31.97
N GLU A 70 -17.24 -5.86 -33.15
CA GLU A 70 -17.63 -5.28 -34.45
C GLU A 70 -19.16 -5.11 -34.62
N GLU A 71 -19.96 -5.83 -33.84
CA GLU A 71 -21.43 -5.79 -33.85
C GLU A 71 -22.01 -4.82 -32.80
N GLY A 72 -21.16 -4.11 -32.04
CA GLY A 72 -21.60 -3.20 -30.99
C GLY A 72 -21.96 -3.89 -29.66
N GLN A 73 -21.62 -5.16 -29.49
CA GLN A 73 -21.95 -5.93 -28.29
C GLN A 73 -20.83 -5.85 -27.24
N PRO A 74 -21.16 -5.76 -25.95
CA PRO A 74 -20.16 -5.74 -24.89
C PRO A 74 -19.49 -7.12 -24.74
N VAL A 75 -18.17 -7.13 -24.72
CA VAL A 75 -17.33 -8.30 -24.46
C VAL A 75 -16.47 -8.01 -23.25
N LYS A 76 -16.54 -8.86 -22.21
CA LYS A 76 -15.72 -8.72 -21.00
C LYS A 76 -14.51 -9.62 -21.08
N GLU A 77 -13.34 -9.05 -20.83
CA GLU A 77 -12.09 -9.80 -20.74
C GLU A 77 -11.38 -9.47 -19.42
N ASN A 78 -10.75 -10.48 -18.82
CA ASN A 78 -9.96 -10.35 -17.60
C ASN A 78 -8.47 -10.37 -17.96
N PHE A 79 -7.80 -9.24 -17.81
CA PHE A 79 -6.36 -9.15 -17.98
C PHE A 79 -5.65 -9.50 -16.67
N ARG A 80 -4.63 -10.35 -16.76
CA ARG A 80 -3.81 -10.77 -15.62
C ARG A 80 -2.36 -10.48 -15.92
N PHE A 81 -1.66 -9.90 -14.95
CA PHE A 81 -0.26 -9.52 -15.13
C PHE A 81 0.62 -10.32 -14.18
N SER A 82 1.61 -11.00 -14.74
CA SER A 82 2.65 -11.75 -14.02
C SER A 82 4.01 -11.05 -14.11
N SER A 83 4.19 -10.15 -15.08
CA SER A 83 5.42 -9.38 -15.27
C SER A 83 5.18 -8.05 -16.00
N VAL A 84 6.21 -7.21 -16.07
CA VAL A 84 6.18 -5.96 -16.84
C VAL A 84 5.97 -6.20 -18.35
N ALA A 85 6.35 -7.37 -18.88
CA ALA A 85 6.19 -7.69 -20.29
C ALA A 85 4.71 -7.86 -20.71
N ASP A 86 3.83 -8.13 -19.76
CA ASP A 86 2.40 -8.37 -20.01
C ASP A 86 1.64 -7.06 -20.32
N PHE A 87 2.27 -5.90 -20.11
CA PHE A 87 1.74 -4.60 -20.53
C PHE A 87 1.99 -4.29 -22.01
N SER A 88 2.71 -5.15 -22.73
CA SER A 88 2.93 -4.97 -24.16
C SER A 88 1.72 -5.43 -24.96
N VAL A 89 1.38 -4.70 -26.03
CA VAL A 89 0.24 -5.00 -26.93
C VAL A 89 0.28 -6.42 -27.52
N LYS A 90 1.45 -7.07 -27.54
CA LYS A 90 1.60 -8.44 -28.05
C LYS A 90 1.19 -9.52 -27.05
N ASN A 91 1.21 -9.18 -25.76
CA ASN A 91 0.94 -10.10 -24.65
C ASN A 91 -0.41 -9.81 -23.95
N ILE A 92 -1.12 -8.79 -24.44
CA ILE A 92 -2.51 -8.44 -24.13
C ILE A 92 -3.39 -9.14 -25.17
#